data_AF-A0A3D5AL27-F1
#
_entry.id   AF-A0A3D5AL27-F1
#
_cell.length_a   1.000
_cell.length_b   1.000
_cell.length_c   1.000
_cell.angle_alpha   90.00
_cell.angle_beta   90.00
_cell.angle_gamma   90.00
#
_symmetry.space_group_name_H-M   'P 1'
#
loop_
_entity.id
_entity.type
_entity.pdbx_description
1 polymer ?
#
loop_
_entity_poly.entity_id
_entity_poly.type
_entity_poly.pdbx_seq_one_letter_code
_entity_poly.pdbx_strand_id
1 'polypeptide(L)'
;MDEHGDALAQARRASEARDLPTAAAQFDMLDSEQLTADDRAAYAEAVWWLGRTEDALRLGATAYDAFLADSRPVEAAMRAMRLGVLHLARGDEQQGAGWLGHAGRLAEGIPECALHGYVAGFIGGMTRCCTAVKVRRT
;
A
#
# COMPACT_ATOMS: atom_id res chain seq x y z
N MET A 1 5.21 -6.62 32.69
CA MET A 1 5.15 -7.30 31.39
C MET A 1 4.36 -6.40 30.49
N ASP A 2 4.95 -5.98 29.38
CA ASP A 2 4.37 -4.98 28.50
C ASP A 2 3.55 -5.69 27.43
N GLU A 3 2.25 -5.89 27.72
CA GLU A 3 1.30 -6.66 26.91
C GLU A 3 1.27 -6.21 25.45
N HIS A 4 1.48 -4.91 25.20
CA HIS A 4 1.56 -4.33 23.85
C HIS A 4 2.83 -4.75 23.10
N GLY A 5 3.96 -4.87 23.80
CA GLY A 5 5.22 -5.35 23.20
C GLY A 5 5.11 -6.81 22.76
N ASP A 6 4.44 -7.64 23.56
CA ASP A 6 4.19 -9.04 23.25
C ASP A 6 3.22 -9.20 22.07
N ALA A 7 2.15 -8.39 22.02
CA ALA A 7 1.20 -8.34 20.91
C ALA A 7 1.87 -7.91 19.59
N LEU A 8 2.72 -6.87 19.61
CA LEU A 8 3.46 -6.42 18.44
C LEU A 8 4.43 -7.49 17.91
N ALA A 9 5.15 -8.16 18.80
CA ALA A 9 6.03 -9.27 18.42
C ALA A 9 5.23 -10.46 17.85
N GLN A 10 4.03 -10.72 18.35
CA GLN A 10 3.14 -11.75 17.79
C GLN A 10 2.60 -11.37 16.42
N ALA A 11 2.17 -10.12 16.22
CA ALA A 11 1.67 -9.60 14.95
C ALA A 11 2.71 -9.72 13.83
N ARG A 12 3.97 -9.38 14.13
CA ARG A 12 5.10 -9.50 13.19
C ARG A 12 5.38 -10.95 12.81
N ARG A 13 5.48 -11.85 13.81
CA ARG A 13 5.69 -13.29 13.55
C ARG A 13 4.55 -13.89 12.73
N ALA A 14 3.30 -13.55 13.03
CA ALA A 14 2.15 -14.01 12.26
C ALA A 14 2.20 -13.48 10.81
N SER A 15 2.62 -12.22 10.62
CA SER A 15 2.79 -11.61 9.30
C SER A 15 3.87 -12.32 8.47
N GLU A 16 5.01 -12.63 9.08
CA GLU A 16 6.10 -13.39 8.46
C GLU A 16 5.66 -14.81 8.09
N ALA A 17 4.88 -15.47 8.96
CA ALA A 17 4.31 -16.79 8.73
C ALA A 17 3.12 -16.78 7.74
N ARG A 18 2.70 -15.60 7.25
CA ARG A 18 1.51 -15.40 6.42
C ARG A 18 0.21 -15.89 7.07
N ASP A 19 0.16 -15.94 8.40
CA ASP A 19 -1.07 -16.13 9.18
C ASP A 19 -1.80 -14.78 9.30
N LEU A 20 -2.46 -14.39 8.21
CA LEU A 20 -3.08 -13.07 8.06
C LEU A 20 -4.23 -12.83 9.05
N PRO A 21 -5.11 -13.80 9.37
CA PRO A 21 -6.12 -13.62 10.42
C PRO A 21 -5.51 -13.30 11.77
N THR A 22 -4.49 -14.04 12.20
CA THR A 22 -3.83 -13.80 13.49
C THR A 22 -3.06 -12.49 13.48
N ALA A 23 -2.36 -12.17 12.39
CA ALA A 23 -1.66 -10.89 12.27
C ALA A 23 -2.62 -9.71 12.42
N ALA A 24 -3.75 -9.72 11.70
CA ALA A 24 -4.75 -8.65 11.78
C ALA A 24 -5.34 -8.51 13.18
N ALA A 25 -5.69 -9.63 13.83
CA ALA A 25 -6.22 -9.62 15.19
C ALA A 25 -5.24 -9.03 16.21
N GLN A 26 -3.94 -9.32 16.07
CA GLN A 26 -2.92 -8.75 16.95
C GLN A 26 -2.68 -7.26 16.68
N PHE A 27 -2.69 -6.85 15.41
CA PHE A 27 -2.58 -5.43 15.06
C PHE A 27 -3.81 -4.62 15.48
N ASP A 28 -5.01 -5.20 15.46
CA ASP A 28 -6.26 -4.54 15.90
C ASP A 28 -6.21 -4.16 17.40
N MET A 29 -5.35 -4.81 18.20
CA MET A 29 -5.19 -4.53 19.63
C MET A 29 -4.17 -3.41 19.93
N LEU A 30 -3.44 -2.92 18.93
CA LEU A 30 -2.37 -1.95 19.10
C LEU A 30 -2.82 -0.54 18.72
N ASP A 31 -2.27 0.45 19.42
CA ASP A 31 -2.47 1.85 19.04
C ASP A 31 -1.65 2.18 17.78
N SER A 32 -2.24 3.00 16.92
CA SER A 32 -1.61 3.36 15.64
C SER A 32 -0.26 4.04 15.79
N GLU A 33 0.02 4.69 16.93
CA GLU A 33 1.29 5.35 17.27
C GLU A 33 2.42 4.35 17.57
N GLN A 34 2.08 3.12 17.97
CA GLN A 34 3.03 2.06 18.29
C GLN A 34 3.57 1.36 17.03
N LEU A 35 2.88 1.51 15.91
CA LEU A 35 3.23 0.84 14.66
C LEU A 35 4.37 1.58 13.95
N THR A 36 5.31 0.84 13.38
CA THR A 36 6.29 1.38 12.43
C THR A 36 5.70 1.48 11.02
N ALA A 37 6.43 2.05 10.06
CA ALA A 37 5.99 2.05 8.66
C ALA A 37 5.78 0.63 8.11
N ASP A 38 6.70 -0.30 8.44
CA ASP A 38 6.60 -1.70 8.02
C ASP A 38 5.43 -2.42 8.69
N ASP A 39 5.16 -2.16 9.98
CA ASP A 39 4.01 -2.74 10.67
C ASP A 39 2.69 -2.28 10.06
N ARG A 40 2.56 -0.99 9.74
CA ARG A 40 1.38 -0.45 9.04
C ARG A 40 1.21 -1.10 7.67
N ALA A 41 2.30 -1.32 6.94
CA ALA A 41 2.27 -1.97 5.64
C ALA A 41 1.86 -3.46 5.74
N ALA A 42 2.38 -4.19 6.72
CA ALA A 42 2.03 -5.58 6.99
C ALA A 42 0.57 -5.73 7.43
N TYR A 43 0.11 -4.82 8.29
CA TYR A 43 -1.27 -4.77 8.73
C TYR A 43 -2.23 -4.48 7.56
N ALA A 44 -1.93 -3.48 6.72
CA ALA A 44 -2.68 -3.16 5.51
C ALA A 44 -2.80 -4.38 4.57
N GLU A 45 -1.71 -5.14 4.42
CA GLU A 45 -1.70 -6.37 3.62
C GLU A 45 -2.58 -7.45 4.24
N ALA A 46 -2.49 -7.68 5.55
CA ALA A 46 -3.31 -8.66 6.25
C ALA A 46 -4.81 -8.36 6.08
N VAL A 47 -5.22 -7.11 6.35
CA VAL A 47 -6.64 -6.72 6.26
C VAL A 47 -7.15 -6.71 4.81
N TRP A 48 -6.29 -6.46 3.83
CA TRP A 48 -6.64 -6.59 2.41
C TRP A 48 -7.08 -8.02 2.07
N TRP A 49 -6.27 -9.02 2.41
CA TRP A 49 -6.57 -10.42 2.12
C TRP A 49 -7.78 -10.95 2.90
N LEU A 50 -8.12 -10.32 4.02
CA LEU A 50 -9.34 -10.60 4.79
C LEU A 50 -10.59 -9.87 4.24
N GLY A 51 -10.45 -9.08 3.18
CA GLY A 51 -11.54 -8.35 2.54
C GLY A 51 -11.95 -7.06 3.26
N ARG A 52 -11.26 -6.65 4.33
CA ARG A 52 -11.46 -5.38 5.05
C ARG A 52 -10.87 -4.22 4.23
N THR A 53 -11.51 -3.94 3.10
CA THR A 53 -10.89 -3.13 2.04
C THR A 53 -10.66 -1.67 2.44
N GLU A 54 -11.63 -1.03 3.11
CA GLU A 54 -11.47 0.36 3.55
C GLU A 54 -10.32 0.52 4.55
N ASP A 55 -10.17 -0.45 5.46
CA ASP A 55 -9.03 -0.49 6.38
C ASP A 55 -7.71 -0.66 5.62
N ALA A 56 -7.67 -1.55 4.62
CA ALA A 56 -6.47 -1.77 3.81
C ALA A 56 -6.02 -0.51 3.08
N LEU A 57 -6.97 0.25 2.51
CA LEU A 57 -6.67 1.50 1.81
C LEU A 57 -6.19 2.58 2.77
N ARG A 58 -6.87 2.75 3.92
CA ARG A 58 -6.48 3.71 4.96
C ARG A 58 -5.11 3.39 5.55
N LEU A 59 -4.88 2.14 5.97
CA LEU A 59 -3.60 1.69 6.53
C LEU A 59 -2.48 1.74 5.49
N GLY A 60 -2.79 1.44 4.22
CA GLY A 60 -1.83 1.57 3.14
C GLY A 60 -1.40 3.02 2.93
N ALA A 61 -2.32 3.99 3.03
CA ALA A 61 -2.01 5.42 2.94
C ALA A 61 -1.17 5.89 4.13
N THR A 62 -1.50 5.48 5.36
CA THR A 62 -0.68 5.83 6.53
C THR A 62 0.71 5.18 6.48
N ALA A 63 0.83 3.98 5.92
CA ALA A 63 2.14 3.36 5.67
C ALA A 63 2.95 4.15 4.64
N TYR A 64 2.32 4.65 3.57
CA TYR A 64 2.97 5.54 2.59
C TYR A 64 3.53 6.80 3.26
N ASP A 65 2.73 7.48 4.07
CA ASP A 65 3.18 8.69 4.78
C ASP A 65 4.32 8.38 5.77
N ALA A 66 4.24 7.25 6.48
CA ALA A 66 5.30 6.80 7.38
C ALA A 66 6.61 6.49 6.63
N PHE A 67 6.56 5.83 5.47
CA PHE A 67 7.76 5.60 4.66
C PHE A 67 8.40 6.91 4.17
N LEU A 68 7.59 7.93 3.84
CA LEU A 68 8.12 9.24 3.48
C LEU A 68 8.79 9.93 4.68
N ALA A 69 8.15 9.90 5.85
CA ALA A 69 8.73 10.44 7.09
C ALA A 69 10.07 9.76 7.44
N ASP A 70 10.17 8.45 7.21
CA ASP A 70 11.37 7.65 7.45
C ASP A 70 12.42 7.75 6.34
N SER A 71 12.23 8.63 5.34
CA SER A 71 13.15 8.78 4.19
C SER A 71 13.37 7.48 3.40
N ARG A 72 12.31 6.68 3.24
CA ARG A 72 12.27 5.41 2.51
C ARG A 72 11.44 5.53 1.22
N PRO A 73 11.94 6.26 0.19
CA PRO A 73 11.15 6.64 -0.96
C PRO A 73 10.78 5.46 -1.88
N VAL A 74 11.59 4.39 -1.88
CA VAL A 74 11.31 3.18 -2.68
C VAL A 74 10.07 2.46 -2.14
N GLU A 75 10.00 2.26 -0.82
CA GLU A 75 8.88 1.63 -0.15
C GLU A 75 7.63 2.49 -0.21
N ALA A 76 7.76 3.81 -0.05
CA ALA A 76 6.67 4.75 -0.29
C ALA A 76 6.12 4.64 -1.72
N ALA A 77 6.98 4.68 -2.74
CA ALA A 77 6.55 4.57 -4.13
C ALA A 77 5.86 3.22 -4.43
N MET A 78 6.40 2.11 -3.91
CA MET A 78 5.77 0.79 -4.01
C MET A 78 4.39 0.77 -3.33
N ARG A 79 4.25 1.41 -2.17
CA ARG A 79 3.00 1.47 -1.42
C ARG A 79 1.94 2.30 -2.16
N ALA A 80 2.32 3.46 -2.71
CA ALA A 80 1.49 4.29 -3.57
C ALA A 80 1.04 3.53 -4.82
N MET A 81 1.96 2.81 -5.48
CA MET A 81 1.62 2.00 -6.64
C MET A 81 0.56 0.94 -6.30
N ARG A 82 0.75 0.21 -5.20
CA ARG A 82 -0.24 -0.79 -4.75
C ARG A 82 -1.60 -0.15 -4.46
N LEU A 83 -1.65 0.98 -3.73
CA LEU A 83 -2.91 1.70 -3.48
C LEU A 83 -3.62 2.07 -4.78
N GLY A 84 -2.87 2.55 -5.77
CA GLY A 84 -3.41 2.88 -7.07
C GLY A 84 -4.04 1.68 -7.76
N VAL A 85 -3.35 0.54 -7.80
CA VAL A 85 -3.87 -0.71 -8.37
C VAL A 85 -5.13 -1.18 -7.64
N LEU A 86 -5.18 -1.10 -6.31
CA LEU A 86 -6.33 -1.51 -5.51
C LEU A 86 -7.56 -0.64 -5.79
N HIS A 87 -7.40 0.68 -5.90
CA HIS A 87 -8.47 1.58 -6.29
C HIS A 87 -8.98 1.29 -7.72
N LEU A 88 -8.09 1.07 -8.68
CA LEU A 88 -8.48 0.74 -10.05
C LEU A 88 -9.25 -0.59 -10.11
N ALA A 89 -8.83 -1.61 -9.36
CA ALA A 89 -9.53 -2.89 -9.29
C ALA A 89 -10.96 -2.75 -8.76
N ARG A 90 -11.26 -1.69 -7.99
CA ARG A 90 -12.60 -1.35 -7.48
C ARG A 90 -13.40 -0.43 -8.41
N GLY A 91 -12.78 0.08 -9.48
CA GLY A 91 -13.38 1.06 -10.39
C GLY A 91 -13.21 2.52 -9.95
N ASP A 92 -12.42 2.79 -8.91
CA ASP A 92 -12.14 4.14 -8.40
C ASP A 92 -11.04 4.82 -9.25
N GLU A 93 -11.32 5.07 -10.53
CA GLU A 93 -10.33 5.52 -11.52
C GLU A 93 -9.54 6.77 -11.08
N GLN A 94 -10.23 7.77 -10.54
CA GLN A 94 -9.61 9.02 -10.13
C GLN A 94 -8.63 8.82 -8.97
N GLN A 95 -9.03 8.04 -7.95
CA GLN A 95 -8.17 7.73 -6.81
C GLN A 95 -6.98 6.87 -7.24
N GLY A 96 -7.23 5.88 -8.11
CA GLY A 96 -6.21 5.02 -8.68
C GLY A 96 -5.12 5.79 -9.42
N ALA A 97 -5.54 6.68 -10.33
CA ALA A 97 -4.64 7.53 -11.10
C ALA A 97 -3.82 8.48 -10.21
N GLY A 98 -4.45 9.06 -9.17
CA GLY A 98 -3.76 9.92 -8.21
C GLY A 98 -2.57 9.21 -7.54
N TRP A 99 -2.83 8.04 -6.96
CA TRP A 99 -1.80 7.23 -6.30
C TRP A 99 -0.70 6.74 -7.24
N LEU A 100 -1.03 6.36 -8.48
CA LEU A 100 -0.02 6.00 -9.48
C LEU A 100 0.83 7.20 -9.90
N GLY A 101 0.25 8.41 -9.92
CA GLY A 101 1.00 9.64 -10.08
C GLY A 101 1.98 9.91 -8.93
N HIS A 102 1.59 9.61 -7.67
CA HIS A 102 2.52 9.67 -6.54
C HIS A 102 3.69 8.69 -6.70
N ALA A 103 3.40 7.44 -7.09
CA ALA A 103 4.44 6.43 -7.33
C ALA A 103 5.42 6.83 -8.44
N GLY A 104 4.90 7.36 -9.57
CA GLY A 104 5.73 7.84 -10.68
C GLY A 104 6.65 8.99 -10.29
N ARG A 105 6.12 10.01 -9.60
CA ARG A 105 6.94 11.16 -9.15
C ARG A 105 8.05 10.75 -8.18
N LEU A 106 7.77 9.81 -7.27
CA LEU A 106 8.81 9.29 -6.37
C LEU A 106 9.86 8.51 -7.14
N ALA A 107 9.46 7.70 -8.12
CA ALA A 107 10.39 6.92 -8.95
C ALA A 107 11.37 7.81 -9.73
N GLU A 108 10.94 8.97 -10.25
CA GLU A 108 11.83 9.92 -10.95
C GLU A 108 13.05 10.37 -10.11
N GLY A 109 12.89 10.41 -8.77
CA GLY A 109 13.96 10.78 -7.84
C GLY A 109 14.81 9.62 -7.33
N ILE A 110 14.48 8.37 -7.69
CA ILE A 110 15.13 7.16 -7.18
C ILE A 110 16.02 6.57 -8.29
N PRO A 111 17.27 6.15 -7.99
CA PRO A 111 18.07 5.39 -8.95
C PRO A 111 17.34 4.14 -9.47
N GLU A 112 17.58 3.77 -10.73
CA GLU A 112 16.86 2.66 -11.36
C GLU A 112 16.93 1.37 -10.53
N CYS A 113 15.77 0.76 -10.30
CA CYS A 113 15.59 -0.42 -9.46
C CYS A 113 14.28 -1.14 -9.83
N ALA A 114 13.99 -2.27 -9.18
CA ALA A 114 12.80 -3.10 -9.47
C ALA A 114 11.48 -2.30 -9.48
N LEU A 115 11.35 -1.25 -8.65
CA LEU A 115 10.21 -0.33 -8.65
C LEU A 115 9.90 0.21 -10.05
N HIS A 116 10.92 0.59 -10.82
CA HIS A 116 10.75 1.20 -12.14
C HIS A 116 10.07 0.23 -13.12
N GLY A 117 10.40 -1.06 -13.05
CA GLY A 117 9.73 -2.10 -13.82
C GLY A 117 8.25 -2.23 -13.47
N TYR A 118 7.92 -2.22 -12.17
CA TYR A 118 6.53 -2.28 -11.73
C TYR A 118 5.73 -1.03 -12.12
N VAL A 119 6.29 0.16 -11.88
CA VAL A 119 5.69 1.45 -12.24
C VAL A 119 5.46 1.53 -13.75
N ALA A 120 6.45 1.18 -14.57
CA ALA A 120 6.30 1.19 -16.02
C ALA A 120 5.23 0.19 -16.52
N GLY A 121 5.16 -1.00 -15.92
CA GLY A 121 4.17 -2.02 -16.27
C GLY A 121 2.72 -1.58 -16.00
N PHE A 122 2.47 -0.95 -14.85
CA PHE A 122 1.11 -0.53 -14.46
C PHE A 122 0.72 0.85 -15.04
N ILE A 123 1.65 1.81 -15.11
CA ILE A 123 1.37 3.15 -15.65
C ILE A 123 1.29 3.14 -17.19
N GLY A 124 2.17 2.38 -17.85
CA GLY A 124 2.20 2.29 -19.32
C GLY A 124 0.94 1.68 -19.95
N GLY A 125 0.15 0.92 -19.19
CA GLY A 125 -1.15 0.39 -19.61
C GLY A 125 -2.30 1.40 -19.54
N MET A 126 -2.30 2.30 -18.55
CA MET A 126 -3.39 3.26 -18.33
C MET A 126 -3.48 4.35 -19.38
N THR A 127 -2.35 4.84 -19.91
CA THR A 127 -2.35 5.84 -20.98
C THR A 127 -3.09 5.33 -22.22
N ARG A 128 -3.12 4.01 -22.46
CA ARG A 128 -3.90 3.41 -23.56
C ARG A 128 -5.39 3.19 -23.21
N CYS A 129 -5.71 2.94 -21.95
CA CYS A 129 -7.11 2.69 -21.52
C CYS A 129 -7.93 3.99 -21.42
N CYS A 130 -7.37 5.06 -20.85
CA CYS A 130 -8.09 6.34 -20.72
C CYS A 130 -8.37 7.01 -22.08
N THR A 131 -7.51 6.81 -23.08
CA THR A 131 -7.79 7.28 -24.45
C THR A 131 -8.94 6.50 -25.08
N ALA A 132 -9.06 5.20 -24.81
CA ALA A 132 -10.14 4.36 -25.36
C ALA A 132 -11.52 4.68 -24.75
N VAL A 133 -11.58 5.03 -23.45
CA VAL A 133 -12.85 5.41 -22.80
C VAL A 133 -13.38 6.77 -23.29
N LYS A 134 -12.50 7.73 -23.62
CA LYS A 134 -12.94 9.02 -24.19
C LYS A 134 -13.54 8.91 -25.59
N VAL A 135 -13.12 7.93 -26.40
CA VAL A 135 -13.62 7.74 -27.78
C VAL A 135 -15.00 7.07 -27.82
N ARG A 136 -15.46 6.44 -26.74
CA ARG A 136 -16.75 5.72 -26.69
C ARG A 136 -17.95 6.54 -26.18
N ARG A 137 -17.76 7.83 -25.86
CA ARG A 137 -18.81 8.73 -25.32
C ARG A 137 -19.13 9.94 -26.23
N THR A 138 -18.92 9.81 -27.53
CA THR A 138 -19.41 10.72 -28.57
C THR A 138 -20.09 9.91 -29.65
#